data_AF-M4YM18-F1
#
_entry.id   AF-M4YM18-F1
#
_cell.length_a   1.000
_cell.length_b   1.000
_cell.length_c   1.000
_cell.angle_alpha   90.00
_cell.angle_beta   90.00
_cell.angle_gamma   90.00
#
_symmetry.space_group_name_H-M   'P 1'
#
loop_
_entity.id
_entity.type
_entity.pdbx_description
1 polymer ?
#
loop_
_entity_poly.entity_id
_entity_poly.type
_entity_poly.pdbx_seq_one_letter_code
_entity_poly.pdbx_strand_id
1 'polypeptide(L)'
;MDHGVIVFLGSGKTFKSGTMYSLLWGLPSLRERPKAFFRFPGLEDLFPEELGAYAVEDLWEVRPGSIAVIEDANRLFPSRSSARSVDVQEWLGIISHKDILVMLTVQNTSNTDLAFFRDQDVVVVHKKMSPDGIQYERPEFQVSCQWANVLIDDYSRRYGVDWHVVSYVPRFGSMLILDGMVPSWYGYEQSHALRDYRPHKEAPT
;
A
#
# COMPACT_ATOMS: atom_id res chain seq x y z
N MET A 1 14.84 7.26 0.43
CA MET A 1 14.73 5.80 0.39
C MET A 1 14.44 5.47 -1.06
N ASP A 2 15.45 4.98 -1.77
CA ASP A 2 15.38 4.86 -3.22
C ASP A 2 14.79 3.51 -3.64
N HIS A 3 14.95 2.50 -2.77
CA HIS A 3 14.31 1.19 -2.84
C HIS A 3 13.81 0.76 -1.45
N GLY A 4 12.96 -0.27 -1.41
CA GLY A 4 12.40 -0.83 -0.18
C GLY A 4 10.91 -1.11 -0.32
N VAL A 5 10.24 -1.35 0.80
CA VAL A 5 8.81 -1.67 0.82
C VAL A 5 8.09 -0.76 1.81
N ILE A 6 7.06 -0.04 1.34
CA ILE A 6 6.17 0.76 2.15
C ILE A 6 4.80 0.08 2.17
N VAL A 7 4.39 -0.36 3.35
CA VAL A 7 3.11 -1.04 3.56
C VAL A 7 2.13 -0.10 4.24
N PHE A 8 1.02 0.20 3.57
CA PHE A 8 -0.11 0.89 4.19
C PHE A 8 -1.05 -0.17 4.79
N LEU A 9 -1.04 -0.32 6.10
CA LEU A 9 -1.77 -1.36 6.83
C LEU A 9 -3.00 -0.77 7.54
N GLY A 10 -4.17 -1.36 7.37
CA GLY A 10 -5.38 -0.92 8.06
C GLY A 10 -6.65 -1.61 7.56
N SER A 11 -7.75 -1.49 8.29
CA SER A 11 -9.03 -2.10 7.90
C SER A 11 -9.60 -1.52 6.59
N GLY A 12 -10.64 -2.14 6.04
CA GLY A 12 -11.37 -1.60 4.88
C GLY A 12 -11.85 -0.17 5.13
N LYS A 13 -11.84 0.66 4.08
CA LYS A 13 -12.32 2.06 4.11
C LYS A 13 -11.60 2.98 5.11
N THR A 14 -10.31 2.74 5.38
CA THR A 14 -9.48 3.56 6.28
C THR A 14 -8.53 4.51 5.54
N PHE A 15 -8.82 4.79 4.26
CA PHE A 15 -8.05 5.72 3.43
C PHE A 15 -6.58 5.31 3.21
N LYS A 16 -6.29 4.01 3.09
CA LYS A 16 -4.96 3.48 2.75
C LYS A 16 -4.47 3.97 1.39
N SER A 17 -5.23 3.69 0.33
CA SER A 17 -4.93 4.11 -1.04
C SER A 17 -4.85 5.63 -1.15
N GLY A 18 -5.78 6.36 -0.50
CA GLY A 18 -5.72 7.82 -0.40
C GLY A 18 -4.43 8.33 0.27
N THR A 19 -3.99 7.70 1.35
CA THR A 19 -2.71 8.01 2.00
C THR A 19 -1.54 7.79 1.04
N MET A 20 -1.50 6.63 0.37
CA MET A 20 -0.45 6.30 -0.61
C MET A 20 -0.40 7.30 -1.76
N TYR A 21 -1.54 7.59 -2.39
CA TYR A 21 -1.62 8.52 -3.52
C TYR A 21 -1.30 9.96 -3.12
N SER A 22 -1.68 10.39 -1.92
CA SER A 22 -1.30 11.70 -1.38
C SER A 22 0.22 11.82 -1.25
N LEU A 23 0.92 10.76 -0.86
CA LEU A 23 2.38 10.75 -0.81
C LEU A 23 3.00 10.76 -2.22
N LEU A 24 2.47 9.93 -3.13
CA LEU A 24 2.92 9.89 -4.53
C LEU A 24 2.76 11.23 -5.24
N TRP A 25 1.71 11.99 -4.88
CA TRP A 25 1.42 13.29 -5.47
C TRP A 25 2.13 14.46 -4.77
N GLY A 26 2.14 14.44 -3.44
CA GLY A 26 2.57 15.56 -2.62
C GLY A 26 4.08 15.62 -2.36
N LEU A 27 4.80 14.50 -2.45
CA LEU A 27 6.24 14.46 -2.21
C LEU A 27 7.01 14.51 -3.54
N PRO A 28 7.84 15.54 -3.80
CA PRO A 28 8.56 15.67 -5.08
C PRO A 28 9.38 14.43 -5.48
N SER A 29 10.10 13.85 -4.51
CA SER A 29 10.93 12.66 -4.72
C SER A 29 10.14 11.40 -5.10
N LEU A 30 8.84 11.33 -4.77
CA LEU A 30 7.96 10.24 -5.21
C LEU A 30 7.20 10.62 -6.48
N ARG A 31 6.85 11.89 -6.63
CA ARG A 31 6.11 12.43 -7.77
C ARG A 31 6.88 12.31 -9.08
N GLU A 32 8.20 12.50 -9.06
CA GLU A 32 9.03 12.45 -10.26
C GLU A 32 9.30 11.02 -10.77
N ARG A 33 9.12 10.01 -9.92
CA ARG A 33 9.37 8.61 -10.29
C ARG A 33 8.20 8.06 -11.11
N PRO A 34 8.41 7.17 -12.09
CA PRO A 34 7.32 6.47 -12.77
C PRO A 34 6.56 5.54 -11.80
N LYS A 35 5.24 5.39 -11.94
CA LYS A 35 4.41 4.53 -11.06
C LYS A 35 3.92 3.32 -11.85
N ALA A 36 4.46 2.14 -11.54
CA ALA A 36 4.05 0.88 -12.14
C ALA A 36 2.88 0.29 -11.35
N PHE A 37 1.66 0.40 -11.86
CA PHE A 37 0.49 -0.19 -11.22
C PHE A 37 0.31 -1.64 -11.64
N PHE A 38 0.47 -2.55 -10.67
CA PHE A 38 0.42 -3.98 -10.94
C PHE A 38 -1.02 -4.51 -10.95
N ARG A 39 -1.44 -5.06 -12.08
CA ARG A 39 -2.77 -5.66 -12.32
C ARG A 39 -3.91 -4.76 -11.82
N PHE A 40 -3.82 -3.47 -12.13
CA PHE A 40 -4.77 -2.46 -11.73
C PHE A 40 -5.70 -2.10 -12.90
N PRO A 41 -7.02 -2.29 -12.78
CA PRO A 41 -7.96 -2.04 -13.86
C PRO A 41 -8.17 -0.54 -14.11
N GLY A 42 -8.37 -0.14 -15.37
CA GLY A 42 -8.84 1.20 -15.73
C GLY A 42 -7.87 2.34 -15.39
N LEU A 43 -6.56 2.07 -15.40
CA LEU A 43 -5.56 3.03 -14.94
C LEU A 43 -5.62 4.39 -15.65
N GLU A 44 -5.72 4.37 -16.98
CA GLU A 44 -5.69 5.58 -17.83
C GLU A 44 -6.89 6.51 -17.57
N ASP A 45 -8.05 5.94 -17.22
CA ASP A 45 -9.27 6.72 -16.92
C ASP A 45 -9.29 7.22 -15.47
N LEU A 46 -8.58 6.54 -14.56
CA LEU A 46 -8.67 6.78 -13.12
C LEU A 46 -7.63 7.75 -12.59
N PHE A 47 -6.50 7.92 -13.26
CA PHE A 47 -5.40 8.75 -12.77
C PHE A 47 -4.99 9.81 -13.78
N PRO A 48 -4.60 11.00 -13.32
CA PRO A 48 -4.09 12.04 -14.20
C PRO A 48 -2.75 11.62 -14.82
N GLU A 49 -2.50 12.03 -16.08
CA GLU A 49 -1.24 11.75 -16.80
C GLU A 49 -0.01 12.24 -16.02
N GLU A 50 -0.15 13.35 -15.28
CA GLU A 50 0.92 13.93 -14.46
C GLU A 50 1.37 13.01 -13.30
N LEU A 51 0.58 11.98 -12.97
CA LEU A 51 1.02 10.95 -12.02
C LEU A 51 2.13 10.09 -12.62
N GLY A 52 2.29 10.03 -13.94
CA GLY A 52 3.27 9.17 -14.61
C GLY A 52 3.01 7.69 -14.35
N ALA A 53 1.73 7.31 -14.28
CA ALA A 53 1.29 5.96 -14.01
C ALA A 53 1.31 5.12 -15.30
N TYR A 54 1.71 3.85 -15.18
CA TYR A 54 1.62 2.86 -16.26
C TYR A 54 1.24 1.50 -15.68
N ALA A 55 0.50 0.70 -16.44
CA ALA A 55 0.08 -0.63 -16.02
C ALA A 55 1.15 -1.68 -16.29
N VAL A 56 1.22 -2.70 -15.41
CA VAL A 56 2.03 -3.91 -15.60
C VAL A 56 1.23 -5.14 -15.18
N GLU A 57 1.36 -6.23 -15.92
CA GLU A 57 0.69 -7.52 -15.62
C GLU A 57 1.63 -8.49 -14.89
N ASP A 58 2.93 -8.23 -15.00
CA ASP A 58 4.01 -8.99 -14.40
C ASP A 58 4.95 -8.05 -13.61
N LEU A 59 5.43 -8.49 -12.44
CA LEU A 59 6.35 -7.71 -11.61
C LEU A 59 7.69 -7.45 -12.32
N TRP A 60 8.12 -8.35 -13.20
CA TRP A 60 9.36 -8.21 -13.99
C TRP A 60 9.29 -7.09 -15.02
N GLU A 61 8.10 -6.61 -15.38
CA GLU A 61 7.88 -5.46 -16.27
C GLU A 61 8.10 -4.11 -15.58
N VAL A 62 8.24 -4.09 -14.24
CA VAL A 62 8.55 -2.87 -13.50
C VAL A 62 9.94 -2.36 -13.90
N ARG A 63 9.96 -1.16 -14.49
CA ARG A 63 11.17 -0.49 -14.96
C ARG A 63 12.05 -0.06 -13.78
N PRO A 64 13.39 -0.04 -13.93
CA PRO A 64 14.27 0.53 -12.92
C PRO A 64 13.92 1.99 -12.58
N GLY A 65 14.13 2.40 -11.33
CA GLY A 65 13.79 3.72 -10.80
C GLY A 65 12.30 3.94 -10.51
N SER A 66 11.41 3.03 -10.92
CA SER A 66 9.97 3.15 -10.70
C SER A 66 9.55 2.91 -9.25
N ILE A 67 8.33 3.34 -8.94
CA ILE A 67 7.57 2.92 -7.77
C ILE A 67 6.59 1.83 -8.22
N ALA A 68 6.69 0.61 -7.68
CA ALA A 68 5.70 -0.43 -7.89
C ALA A 68 4.52 -0.21 -6.94
N VAL A 69 3.32 -0.02 -7.50
CA VAL A 69 2.07 0.23 -6.76
C VAL A 69 1.21 -1.03 -6.80
N ILE A 70 0.97 -1.60 -5.62
CA ILE A 70 0.18 -2.83 -5.44
C ILE A 70 -1.02 -2.55 -4.55
N GLU A 71 -2.19 -2.40 -5.16
CA GLU A 71 -3.44 -2.16 -4.45
C GLU A 71 -4.11 -3.46 -4.01
N ASP A 72 -4.58 -3.46 -2.76
CA ASP A 72 -5.17 -4.60 -2.07
C ASP A 72 -4.32 -5.90 -2.20
N ALA A 73 -3.08 -5.86 -1.70
CA ALA A 73 -2.11 -6.93 -1.90
C ALA A 73 -2.56 -8.29 -1.35
N ASN A 74 -3.46 -8.33 -0.37
CA ASN A 74 -4.09 -9.56 0.13
C ASN A 74 -4.77 -10.38 -0.99
N ARG A 75 -5.32 -9.71 -2.00
CA ARG A 75 -5.99 -10.32 -3.15
C ARG A 75 -5.01 -10.94 -4.13
N LEU A 76 -3.89 -10.26 -4.35
CA LEU A 76 -2.90 -10.61 -5.37
C LEU A 76 -1.84 -11.61 -4.86
N PHE A 77 -1.49 -11.49 -3.58
CA PHE A 77 -0.42 -12.26 -2.96
C PHE A 77 -0.90 -12.89 -1.65
N PRO A 78 -1.81 -13.88 -1.70
CA PRO A 78 -2.36 -14.50 -0.51
C PRO A 78 -1.36 -15.42 0.18
N SER A 79 -1.28 -15.36 1.52
CA SER A 79 -0.30 -16.10 2.33
C SER A 79 -0.41 -17.64 2.30
N ARG A 80 -1.56 -18.16 1.84
CA ARG A 80 -1.90 -19.60 1.86
C ARG A 80 -2.01 -20.24 0.47
N SER A 81 -1.65 -19.54 -0.61
CA SER A 81 -1.64 -20.18 -1.93
C SER A 81 -0.53 -21.24 -1.99
N SER A 82 -0.85 -22.42 -2.54
CA SER A 82 0.08 -23.55 -2.69
C SER A 82 1.24 -23.24 -3.63
N ALA A 83 1.03 -22.26 -4.52
CA ALA A 83 2.07 -21.57 -5.26
C ALA A 83 2.49 -20.31 -4.49
N ARG A 84 3.18 -20.47 -3.36
CA ARG A 84 3.99 -19.34 -2.83
C ARG A 84 4.80 -18.84 -4.01
N SER A 85 4.59 -17.60 -4.41
CA SER A 85 5.23 -17.09 -5.61
C SER A 85 6.69 -16.87 -5.28
N VAL A 86 7.49 -17.92 -5.50
CA VAL A 86 8.95 -17.86 -5.58
C VAL A 86 9.35 -16.62 -6.38
N ASP A 87 8.57 -16.33 -7.42
CA ASP A 87 8.62 -15.15 -8.25
C ASP A 87 8.62 -13.80 -7.49
N VAL A 88 7.71 -13.59 -6.52
CA VAL A 88 7.70 -12.36 -5.69
C VAL A 88 8.94 -12.28 -4.82
N GLN A 89 9.36 -13.39 -4.24
CA GLN A 89 10.54 -13.42 -3.38
C GLN A 89 11.81 -13.14 -4.19
N GLU A 90 11.95 -13.75 -5.36
CA GLU A 90 13.05 -13.52 -6.31
C GLU A 90 13.06 -12.07 -6.80
N TRP A 91 11.89 -11.55 -7.16
CA TRP A 91 11.74 -10.16 -7.60
C TRP A 91 12.09 -9.16 -6.48
N LEU A 92 11.57 -9.37 -5.26
CA LEU A 92 11.92 -8.56 -4.09
C LEU A 92 13.43 -8.63 -3.80
N GLY A 93 14.09 -9.75 -4.05
CA GLY A 93 15.54 -9.89 -3.91
C GLY A 93 16.37 -8.96 -4.81
N ILE A 94 15.79 -8.42 -5.88
CA ILE A 94 16.51 -7.58 -6.85
C ILE A 94 16.02 -6.13 -6.93
N ILE A 95 15.02 -5.71 -6.15
CA ILE A 95 14.47 -4.34 -6.24
C ILE A 95 15.51 -3.27 -5.91
N SER A 96 16.46 -3.58 -5.01
CA SER A 96 17.54 -2.66 -4.63
C SER A 96 18.51 -2.39 -5.77
N HIS A 97 18.78 -3.38 -6.62
CA HIS A 97 19.62 -3.25 -7.81
C HIS A 97 18.96 -2.44 -8.94
N LYS A 98 17.63 -2.33 -8.89
CA LYS A 98 16.83 -1.60 -9.87
C LYS A 98 16.33 -0.26 -9.34
N ASP A 99 16.70 0.14 -8.13
CA ASP A 99 16.13 1.30 -7.44
C ASP A 99 14.60 1.30 -7.49
N ILE A 100 13.96 0.16 -7.19
CA ILE A 100 12.50 0.03 -7.17
C ILE A 100 12.01 0.19 -5.73
N LEU A 101 11.09 1.15 -5.53
CA LEU A 101 10.33 1.29 -4.29
C LEU A 101 8.98 0.59 -4.45
N VAL A 102 8.63 -0.29 -3.53
CA VAL A 102 7.32 -0.96 -3.54
C VAL A 102 6.40 -0.25 -2.57
N MET A 103 5.23 0.18 -3.03
CA MET A 103 4.16 0.72 -2.18
C MET A 103 2.94 -0.18 -2.31
N LEU A 104 2.48 -0.73 -1.19
CA LEU A 104 1.32 -1.62 -1.20
C LEU A 104 0.32 -1.32 -0.09
N THR A 105 -0.96 -1.50 -0.40
CA THR A 105 -2.02 -1.45 0.63
C THR A 105 -2.35 -2.86 1.08
N VAL A 106 -2.48 -3.03 2.39
CA VAL A 106 -2.74 -4.31 3.05
C VAL A 106 -3.91 -4.14 4.01
N GLN A 107 -4.88 -5.05 3.96
CA GLN A 107 -5.99 -5.10 4.91
C GLN A 107 -5.59 -5.80 6.20
N ASN A 108 -4.82 -6.89 6.07
CA ASN A 108 -4.16 -7.54 7.18
C ASN A 108 -2.85 -8.22 6.75
N THR A 109 -1.88 -8.31 7.65
CA THR A 109 -0.59 -8.94 7.31
C THR A 109 -0.69 -10.46 7.27
N SER A 110 -1.64 -11.06 8.00
CA SER A 110 -1.81 -12.51 8.09
C SER A 110 -2.21 -13.18 6.78
N ASN A 111 -2.97 -12.49 5.93
CA ASN A 111 -3.41 -13.01 4.65
C ASN A 111 -2.51 -12.56 3.49
N THR A 112 -1.51 -11.71 3.71
CA THR A 112 -0.55 -11.29 2.67
C THR A 112 0.73 -12.11 2.75
N ASP A 113 1.35 -12.36 1.60
CA ASP A 113 2.65 -13.03 1.51
C ASP A 113 3.68 -12.37 2.44
N LEU A 114 4.44 -13.21 3.12
CA LEU A 114 5.41 -12.81 4.13
C LEU A 114 6.67 -12.19 3.52
N ALA A 115 6.97 -12.45 2.24
CA ALA A 115 8.14 -11.91 1.55
C ALA A 115 8.19 -10.36 1.63
N PHE A 116 7.03 -9.69 1.50
CA PHE A 116 6.91 -8.23 1.62
C PHE A 116 7.34 -7.66 2.97
N PHE A 117 7.40 -8.48 4.02
CA PHE A 117 7.68 -8.03 5.39
C PHE A 117 9.06 -8.46 5.91
N ARG A 118 9.80 -9.31 5.17
CA ARG A 118 11.05 -9.91 5.65
C ARG A 118 12.28 -9.52 4.85
N ASP A 119 12.15 -9.47 3.52
CA ASP A 119 13.33 -9.58 2.66
C ASP A 119 13.92 -8.23 2.24
N GLN A 120 13.35 -7.11 2.70
CA GLN A 120 13.70 -5.75 2.28
C GLN A 120 13.61 -4.74 3.43
N ASP A 121 14.01 -3.49 3.17
CA ASP A 121 13.80 -2.42 4.13
C ASP A 121 12.32 -2.00 4.18
N VAL A 122 11.60 -2.46 5.20
CA VAL A 122 10.14 -2.29 5.32
C VAL A 122 9.78 -1.11 6.20
N VAL A 123 8.88 -0.27 5.71
CA VAL A 123 8.23 0.81 6.47
C VAL A 123 6.73 0.53 6.49
N VAL A 124 6.17 0.31 7.68
CA VAL A 124 4.73 0.14 7.85
C VAL A 124 4.10 1.46 8.26
N VAL A 125 3.16 1.94 7.45
CA VAL A 125 2.30 3.09 7.71
C VAL A 125 0.96 2.56 8.20
N HIS A 126 0.72 2.66 9.50
CA HIS A 126 -0.51 2.19 10.12
C HIS A 126 -1.63 3.21 9.94
N LYS A 127 -2.74 2.72 9.39
CA LYS A 127 -4.08 3.31 9.47
C LYS A 127 -4.85 2.61 10.58
N LYS A 128 -6.04 3.12 10.91
CA LYS A 128 -6.88 2.48 11.93
C LYS A 128 -7.20 1.05 11.55
N MET A 129 -7.31 0.20 12.56
CA MET A 129 -7.78 -1.16 12.43
C MET A 129 -8.93 -1.43 13.39
N SER A 130 -9.93 -2.17 12.94
CA SER A 130 -10.97 -2.71 13.82
C SER A 130 -10.35 -3.62 14.90
N PRO A 131 -10.89 -3.64 16.13
CA PRO A 131 -10.43 -4.56 17.18
C PRO A 131 -10.35 -6.03 16.73
N ASP A 132 -11.38 -6.52 16.02
CA ASP A 132 -11.39 -7.89 15.50
C ASP A 132 -10.28 -8.12 14.46
N GLY A 133 -10.09 -7.16 13.55
CA GLY A 133 -9.01 -7.19 12.57
C GLY A 133 -7.63 -7.31 13.22
N ILE A 134 -7.39 -6.62 14.35
CA ILE A 134 -6.14 -6.71 15.10
C ILE A 134 -5.93 -8.12 15.67
N GLN A 135 -6.98 -8.79 16.14
CA GLN A 135 -6.85 -10.15 16.69
C GLN A 135 -6.38 -11.17 15.64
N TYR A 136 -6.72 -10.92 14.37
CA TYR A 136 -6.29 -11.75 13.25
C TYR A 136 -4.98 -11.29 12.60
N GLU A 137 -4.32 -10.25 13.11
CA GLU A 137 -2.97 -9.87 12.67
C GLU A 137 -1.91 -10.85 13.14
N ARG A 138 -0.77 -10.87 12.45
CA ARG A 138 0.39 -11.61 12.92
C ARG A 138 0.85 -11.01 14.26
N PRO A 139 1.28 -11.83 15.25
CA PRO A 139 1.59 -11.36 16.60
C PRO A 139 2.53 -10.15 16.65
N GLU A 140 3.52 -10.09 15.76
CA GLU A 140 4.49 -9.01 15.66
C GLU A 140 3.89 -7.63 15.28
N PHE A 141 2.71 -7.58 14.65
CA PHE A 141 2.02 -6.35 14.28
C PHE A 141 0.87 -5.96 15.22
N GLN A 142 0.41 -6.87 16.09
CA GLN A 142 -0.78 -6.61 16.91
C GLN A 142 -0.61 -5.39 17.83
N VAL A 143 0.51 -5.32 18.55
CA VAL A 143 0.79 -4.23 19.49
C VAL A 143 0.93 -2.90 18.76
N SER A 144 1.62 -2.87 17.61
CA SER A 144 1.78 -1.63 16.83
C SER A 144 0.47 -1.15 16.24
N CYS A 145 -0.43 -2.05 15.81
CA CYS A 145 -1.78 -1.69 15.37
C CYS A 145 -2.64 -1.12 16.50
N GLN A 146 -2.58 -1.70 17.71
CA GLN A 146 -3.28 -1.16 18.88
C GLN A 146 -2.78 0.24 19.22
N TRP A 147 -1.46 0.42 19.23
CA TRP A 147 -0.84 1.71 19.50
C TRP A 147 -1.19 2.75 18.44
N ALA A 148 -1.19 2.36 17.17
CA ALA A 148 -1.59 3.21 16.06
C ALA A 148 -3.03 3.75 16.24
N ASN A 149 -3.99 2.90 16.63
CA ASN A 149 -5.36 3.34 16.88
C ASN A 149 -5.44 4.44 17.94
N VAL A 150 -4.73 4.25 19.06
CA VAL A 150 -4.71 5.22 20.16
C VAL A 150 -4.09 6.55 19.71
N LEU A 151 -2.93 6.49 19.05
CA LEU A 151 -2.24 7.69 18.58
C LEU A 151 -3.02 8.43 17.49
N ILE A 152 -3.64 7.70 16.55
CA ILE A 152 -4.47 8.31 15.51
C ILE A 152 -5.66 9.05 16.13
N ASP A 153 -6.33 8.48 17.13
CA ASP A 153 -7.44 9.13 17.83
C ASP A 153 -7.01 10.37 18.62
N ASP A 154 -5.88 10.28 19.32
CA ASP A 154 -5.32 11.42 20.06
C ASP A 154 -4.96 12.58 19.11
N TYR A 155 -4.23 12.29 18.04
CA TYR A 155 -3.78 13.32 17.09
C TYR A 155 -4.95 13.88 16.27
N SER A 156 -5.91 13.05 15.84
CA SER A 156 -7.12 13.53 15.16
C SER A 156 -7.88 14.54 16.01
N ARG A 157 -8.08 14.26 17.31
CA ARG A 157 -8.73 15.19 18.24
C ARG A 157 -7.88 16.43 18.51
N ARG A 158 -6.58 16.26 18.74
CA ARG A 158 -5.66 17.35 19.07
C ARG A 158 -5.54 18.38 17.96
N TYR A 159 -5.52 17.94 16.70
CA TYR A 159 -5.36 18.82 15.54
C TYR A 159 -6.69 19.16 14.85
N GLY A 160 -7.81 18.57 15.27
CA GLY A 160 -9.13 18.83 14.68
C GLY A 160 -9.27 18.34 13.24
N VAL A 161 -8.55 17.28 12.88
CA VAL A 161 -8.53 16.70 11.52
C VAL A 161 -9.19 15.32 11.50
N ASP A 162 -9.74 14.92 10.36
CA ASP A 162 -10.34 13.59 10.21
C ASP A 162 -9.28 12.49 10.42
N TRP A 163 -9.61 11.45 11.20
CA TRP A 163 -8.70 10.35 11.46
C TRP A 163 -8.26 9.60 10.19
N HIS A 164 -9.05 9.65 9.10
CA HIS A 164 -8.69 9.06 7.82
C HIS A 164 -7.43 9.68 7.21
N VAL A 165 -7.09 10.94 7.51
CA VAL A 165 -5.85 11.57 6.99
C VAL A 165 -4.66 11.44 7.96
N VAL A 166 -4.87 10.79 9.11
CA VAL A 166 -3.83 10.57 10.12
C VAL A 166 -3.33 9.12 10.04
N SER A 167 -2.01 8.93 10.13
CA SER A 167 -1.37 7.61 10.12
C SER A 167 -0.21 7.58 11.12
N TYR A 168 0.09 6.42 11.67
CA TYR A 168 1.25 6.22 12.55
C TYR A 168 2.34 5.43 11.82
N VAL A 169 3.60 5.85 11.95
CA VAL A 169 4.75 5.17 11.34
C VAL A 169 5.70 4.70 12.45
N PRO A 170 5.55 3.46 12.97
CA PRO A 170 6.25 2.99 14.17
C PRO A 170 7.77 3.06 14.07
N ARG A 171 8.32 2.77 12.89
CA ARG A 171 9.77 2.81 12.65
C ARG A 171 10.42 4.14 13.02
N PHE A 172 9.68 5.24 12.83
CA PHE A 172 10.16 6.59 13.11
C PHE A 172 9.51 7.19 14.36
N GLY A 173 8.66 6.43 15.07
CA GLY A 173 7.87 6.95 16.19
C GLY A 173 7.06 8.20 15.85
N SER A 174 6.63 8.33 14.59
CA SER A 174 6.11 9.60 14.04
C SER A 174 4.69 9.46 13.51
N MET A 175 3.95 10.57 13.57
CA MET A 175 2.62 10.70 12.96
C MET A 175 2.73 11.34 11.59
N LEU A 176 2.04 10.76 10.61
CA LEU A 176 1.86 11.33 9.28
C LEU A 176 0.44 11.92 9.21
N ILE A 177 0.34 13.23 9.00
CA ILE A 177 -0.93 13.94 8.85
C ILE A 177 -0.95 14.54 7.45
N LEU A 178 -1.90 14.10 6.62
CA LEU A 178 -2.01 14.48 5.21
C LEU A 178 -3.09 15.54 4.96
N ASP A 179 -3.46 16.29 5.99
CA ASP A 179 -4.43 17.37 5.86
C ASP A 179 -3.93 18.41 4.83
N GLY A 180 -4.79 18.77 3.88
CA GLY A 180 -4.44 19.62 2.74
C GLY A 180 -3.49 19.01 1.70
N MET A 181 -3.03 17.76 1.86
CA MET A 181 -2.17 17.06 0.88
C MET A 181 -2.94 16.07 -0.01
N VAL A 182 -4.23 15.85 0.28
CA VAL A 182 -5.07 14.95 -0.53
C VAL A 182 -5.22 15.54 -1.93
N PRO A 183 -4.88 14.79 -2.99
CA PRO A 183 -5.01 15.29 -4.36
C PRO A 183 -6.46 15.61 -4.71
N SER A 184 -6.68 16.69 -5.44
CA SER A 184 -8.02 17.14 -5.84
C SER A 184 -8.75 16.15 -6.76
N TRP A 185 -7.99 15.32 -7.49
CA TRP A 185 -8.51 14.22 -8.31
C TRP A 185 -8.84 12.96 -7.50
N TYR A 186 -8.38 12.84 -6.25
CA TYR A 186 -8.73 11.67 -5.44
C TYR A 186 -10.16 11.80 -4.93
N GLY A 187 -11.03 10.90 -5.39
CA GLY A 187 -12.43 10.90 -5.01
C GLY A 187 -13.08 9.53 -5.03
N TYR A 188 -14.34 9.53 -5.44
CA TYR A 188 -15.19 8.34 -5.43
C TYR A 188 -14.63 7.25 -6.34
N GLU A 189 -14.18 7.61 -7.55
CA GLU A 189 -13.73 6.66 -8.56
C GLU A 189 -12.47 5.91 -8.12
N GLN A 190 -11.46 6.62 -7.64
CA GLN A 190 -10.19 6.02 -7.18
C GLN A 190 -10.39 5.19 -5.92
N SER A 191 -11.24 5.66 -4.99
CA SER A 191 -11.57 4.90 -3.77
C SER A 191 -12.40 3.63 -4.03
N HIS A 192 -13.02 3.52 -5.21
CA HIS A 192 -13.84 2.39 -5.63
C HIS A 192 -13.31 1.70 -6.90
N ALA A 193 -12.05 1.93 -7.28
CA ALA A 193 -11.47 1.40 -8.50
C ALA A 193 -11.53 -0.15 -8.62
N LEU A 194 -11.58 -0.84 -7.48
CA LEU A 194 -11.69 -2.30 -7.41
C LEU A 194 -13.13 -2.80 -7.17
N ARG A 195 -14.15 -1.93 -7.23
CA ARG A 195 -15.55 -2.29 -6.93
C ARG A 195 -16.10 -3.37 -7.85
N ASP A 196 -15.82 -3.26 -9.14
CA ASP A 196 -16.32 -4.16 -10.17
C ASP A 196 -15.29 -5.23 -10.57
N TYR A 197 -14.19 -5.33 -9.82
CA TYR A 197 -13.16 -6.33 -10.05
C TYR A 197 -13.74 -7.75 -9.94
N ARG A 198 -13.45 -8.59 -10.94
CA ARG A 198 -13.79 -10.01 -10.93
C ARG A 198 -12.50 -10.82 -10.93
N PRO A 199 -12.33 -11.80 -10.02
CA PRO A 199 -11.20 -12.72 -10.09
C PRO A 199 -11.19 -13.41 -11.46
N HIS A 200 -10.04 -13.43 -12.13
CA HIS A 200 -9.86 -14.30 -13.29
C HIS A 200 -10.09 -15.74 -12.83
N LYS A 201 -11.08 -16.41 -13.41
CA LYS A 201 -11.14 -17.87 -13.33
C LYS A 201 -9.97 -18.37 -14.18
N GLU A 202 -9.00 -19.04 -13.56
CA GLU A 202 -8.10 -19.87 -14.34
C GLU A 202 -8.96 -20.82 -15.18
N ALA A 203 -8.67 -20.91 -16.47
CA ALA A 203 -9.28 -21.95 -17.30
C ALA A 203 -8.92 -23.30 -16.66
N PRO A 204 -9.89 -24.22 -16.50
CA PRO A 204 -9.55 -25.57 -16.04
C PRO A 204 -8.52 -26.14 -17.02
N THR A 205 -7.31 -26.39 -16.52
CA THR A 205 -6.27 -27.17 -17.20
C THR A 205 -6.73 -28.59 -17.44
#